data_AF-A0A179FEB2-F1
#
_entry.id   AF-A0A179FEB2-F1
#
_cell.length_a   1.000
_cell.length_b   1.000
_cell.length_c   1.000
_cell.angle_alpha   90.00
_cell.angle_beta   90.00
_cell.angle_gamma   90.00
#
_symmetry.space_group_name_H-M   'P 1'
#
loop_
_entity.id
_entity.type
_entity.pdbx_description
1 polymer ?
#
loop_
_entity_poly.entity_id
_entity_poly.type
_entity_poly.pdbx_seq_one_letter_code
_entity_poly.pdbx_strand_id
1 'polypeptide(L)'
;MTSLPPFLIYQGKPGQVQDSWLTEFEPEHQSAFFTTSETGWTNHELGKEWLTGVFDRFTKAKARNGRDYRLLITDGHSSHVNMDFLEWCDQHRIIVAVFPPHSTHRLQPLDVSLFSPLSTAYTKQLIQWTAKTQGLINLSKREFWTLFWNAFEASFSPENIASGWERTGLLPFDPEVVLSQITAKTRDDSDTGGDSAESLALQRPTARDLRRLVDKAVDHSSSDAGRSSRKLKSTLESLQSEVELLRYENQGLRETIIHEKQRRQRGKALKDYLFDRIDPNSAQIFSPAKVAQARLKKAEMEAQKKEEALQKEAQRIQRQQKAAEQKAVALEKRRQRVAEMETKRQKKEARKQEREARRQVRQELERHSQEMACEMQHEQQAASEGRAKSPGVRDEIIVVVPRSQETPRKSEGNNGSGDYNTCEKTVFGL
;
A
#
# COMPACT_ATOMS: atom_id res chain seq x y z
N MET A 1 -17.50 -45.20 -8.46
CA MET A 1 -17.20 -43.92 -7.76
C MET A 1 -18.29 -42.90 -8.07
N THR A 2 -18.44 -41.84 -7.27
CA THR A 2 -19.48 -40.80 -7.47
C THR A 2 -18.86 -39.42 -7.63
N SER A 3 -19.44 -38.56 -8.47
CA SER A 3 -19.10 -37.14 -8.56
C SER A 3 -19.91 -36.29 -7.57
N LEU A 4 -19.44 -35.07 -7.30
CA LEU A 4 -20.21 -34.02 -6.65
C LEU A 4 -20.94 -33.19 -7.71
N PRO A 5 -22.11 -32.62 -7.40
CA PRO A 5 -22.76 -31.62 -8.24
C PRO A 5 -21.82 -30.47 -8.62
N PRO A 6 -21.83 -30.00 -9.88
CA PRO A 6 -21.04 -28.85 -10.28
C PRO A 6 -21.52 -27.58 -9.57
N PHE A 7 -20.58 -26.70 -9.24
CA PHE A 7 -20.84 -25.38 -8.67
C PHE A 7 -20.36 -24.32 -9.66
N LEU A 8 -21.30 -23.71 -10.35
CA LEU A 8 -21.07 -22.82 -11.48
C LEU A 8 -21.17 -21.36 -11.05
N ILE A 9 -20.13 -20.59 -11.39
CA ILE A 9 -20.04 -19.16 -11.09
C ILE A 9 -20.19 -18.40 -12.39
N TYR A 10 -21.29 -17.67 -12.55
CA TYR A 10 -21.49 -16.78 -13.69
C TYR A 10 -20.92 -15.41 -13.40
N GLN A 11 -20.27 -14.81 -14.39
CA GLN A 11 -19.92 -13.39 -14.30
C GLN A 11 -21.20 -12.54 -14.29
N GLY A 12 -21.41 -11.74 -13.25
CA GLY A 12 -22.62 -10.94 -13.07
C GLY A 12 -22.65 -10.23 -11.72
N LYS A 13 -23.69 -9.44 -11.45
CA LYS A 13 -23.85 -8.83 -10.13
C LYS A 13 -24.02 -9.95 -9.07
N PRO A 14 -23.35 -9.87 -7.91
CA PRO A 14 -23.44 -10.90 -6.88
C PRO A 14 -24.89 -11.17 -6.46
N GLY A 15 -25.27 -12.44 -6.34
CA GLY A 15 -26.62 -12.87 -5.98
C GLY A 15 -27.70 -12.67 -7.05
N GLN A 16 -27.33 -12.29 -8.27
CA GLN A 16 -28.26 -12.08 -9.38
C GLN A 16 -28.02 -13.07 -10.52
N VAL A 17 -28.40 -14.34 -10.30
CA VAL A 17 -28.54 -15.31 -11.39
C VAL A 17 -29.80 -14.96 -12.18
N GLN A 18 -29.70 -14.78 -13.50
CA GLN A 18 -30.88 -14.52 -14.31
C GLN A 18 -31.62 -15.83 -14.59
N ASP A 19 -32.94 -15.85 -14.37
CA ASP A 19 -33.80 -17.02 -14.63
C ASP A 19 -33.62 -17.57 -16.05
N SER A 20 -33.40 -16.68 -17.01
CA SER A 20 -33.18 -17.08 -18.40
C SER A 20 -31.96 -17.99 -18.62
N TRP A 21 -30.96 -17.94 -17.74
CA TRP A 21 -29.77 -18.80 -17.79
C TRP A 21 -30.04 -20.20 -17.25
N LEU A 22 -31.12 -20.38 -16.49
CA LEU A 22 -31.51 -21.64 -15.85
C LEU A 22 -32.84 -22.19 -16.39
N THR A 23 -33.34 -21.65 -17.50
CA THR A 23 -34.62 -22.08 -18.10
C THR A 23 -34.67 -23.58 -18.38
N GLU A 24 -33.52 -24.17 -18.74
CA GLU A 24 -33.39 -25.59 -19.07
C GLU A 24 -32.82 -26.43 -17.90
N PHE A 25 -32.70 -25.84 -16.70
CA PHE A 25 -32.29 -26.56 -15.51
C PHE A 25 -33.50 -27.23 -14.85
N GLU A 26 -33.44 -28.56 -14.71
CA GLU A 26 -34.49 -29.35 -14.08
C GLU A 26 -34.07 -29.83 -12.68
N PRO A 27 -34.49 -29.15 -11.60
CA PRO A 27 -34.02 -29.46 -10.24
C PRO A 27 -34.43 -30.84 -9.71
N GLU A 28 -35.42 -31.50 -10.35
CA GLU A 28 -35.87 -32.84 -9.99
C GLU A 28 -34.92 -33.93 -10.49
N HIS A 29 -34.25 -33.70 -11.62
CA HIS A 29 -33.37 -34.67 -12.29
C HIS A 29 -31.89 -34.26 -12.25
N GLN A 30 -31.61 -32.97 -12.12
CA GLN A 30 -30.27 -32.40 -12.20
C GLN A 30 -29.88 -31.78 -10.86
N SER A 31 -28.68 -32.11 -10.40
CA SER A 31 -28.11 -31.50 -9.20
C SER A 31 -26.94 -30.61 -9.61
N ALA A 32 -27.11 -29.31 -9.45
CA ALA A 32 -26.07 -28.30 -9.63
C ALA A 32 -26.37 -27.06 -8.80
N PHE A 33 -25.34 -26.27 -8.57
CA PHE A 33 -25.39 -25.03 -7.81
C PHE A 33 -24.91 -23.89 -8.69
N PHE A 34 -25.60 -22.76 -8.61
CA PHE A 34 -25.35 -21.60 -9.44
C PHE A 34 -25.21 -20.37 -8.57
N THR A 35 -24.18 -19.58 -8.84
CA THR A 35 -23.94 -18.31 -8.15
C THR A 35 -23.37 -17.30 -9.15
N THR A 36 -23.22 -16.05 -8.71
CA THR A 36 -22.62 -15.00 -9.53
C THR A 36 -21.52 -14.26 -8.79
N SER A 37 -20.51 -13.81 -9.54
CA SER A 37 -19.50 -12.88 -9.05
C SER A 37 -19.20 -11.82 -10.11
N GLU A 38 -18.82 -10.61 -9.68
CA GLU A 38 -18.57 -9.48 -10.60
C GLU A 38 -17.49 -9.82 -11.64
N THR A 39 -16.49 -10.59 -11.21
CA THR A 39 -15.34 -10.96 -12.04
C THR A 39 -15.53 -12.32 -12.73
N GLY A 40 -16.55 -13.10 -12.35
CA GLY A 40 -16.71 -14.51 -12.76
C GLY A 40 -15.76 -15.47 -12.06
N TRP A 41 -14.84 -14.96 -11.23
CA TRP A 41 -13.91 -15.77 -10.45
C TRP A 41 -14.49 -16.10 -9.07
N THR A 42 -13.95 -17.16 -8.49
CA THR A 42 -14.21 -17.56 -7.11
C THR A 42 -13.60 -16.58 -6.10
N ASN A 43 -14.16 -16.55 -4.89
CA ASN A 43 -13.64 -15.76 -3.77
C ASN A 43 -13.82 -16.54 -2.46
N HIS A 44 -13.35 -15.97 -1.35
CA HIS A 44 -13.43 -16.58 -0.02
C HIS A 44 -14.86 -16.97 0.41
N GLU A 45 -15.86 -16.14 0.08
CA GLU A 45 -17.25 -16.35 0.46
C GLU A 45 -17.86 -17.48 -0.36
N LEU A 46 -17.66 -17.46 -1.68
CA LEU A 46 -18.10 -18.50 -2.61
C LEU A 46 -17.43 -19.84 -2.32
N GLY A 47 -16.16 -19.85 -1.90
CA GLY A 47 -15.48 -21.07 -1.45
C GLY A 47 -16.15 -21.70 -0.23
N LYS A 48 -16.58 -20.87 0.73
CA LYS A 48 -17.34 -21.33 1.91
C LYS A 48 -18.76 -21.78 1.53
N GLU A 49 -19.43 -21.07 0.62
CA GLU A 49 -20.73 -21.46 0.09
C GLU A 49 -20.66 -22.83 -0.59
N TRP A 50 -19.64 -23.05 -1.43
CA TRP A 50 -19.38 -24.36 -2.03
C TRP A 50 -19.10 -25.45 -0.98
N LEU A 51 -18.27 -25.16 0.02
CA LEU A 51 -17.96 -26.12 1.09
C LEU A 51 -19.22 -26.55 1.84
N THR A 52 -20.09 -25.60 2.19
CA THR A 52 -21.30 -25.86 2.98
C THR A 52 -22.43 -26.43 2.13
N GLY A 53 -22.72 -25.81 0.99
CA GLY A 53 -23.84 -26.15 0.11
C GLY A 53 -23.61 -27.41 -0.72
N VAL A 54 -22.36 -27.71 -1.07
CA VAL A 54 -22.00 -28.86 -1.93
C VAL A 54 -21.19 -29.89 -1.17
N PHE A 55 -19.97 -29.57 -0.76
CA PHE A 55 -19.06 -30.60 -0.25
C PHE A 55 -19.60 -31.25 1.02
N ASP A 56 -19.91 -30.49 2.07
CA ASP A 56 -20.43 -31.04 3.33
C ASP A 56 -21.78 -31.73 3.09
N ARG A 57 -22.71 -31.06 2.42
CA ARG A 57 -24.06 -31.57 2.15
C ARG A 57 -24.07 -32.95 1.48
N PHE A 58 -23.26 -33.15 0.43
CA PHE A 58 -23.30 -34.39 -0.37
C PHE A 58 -22.32 -35.47 0.12
N THR A 59 -21.37 -35.14 0.99
CA THR A 59 -20.43 -36.13 1.55
C THR A 59 -20.80 -36.57 2.96
N LYS A 60 -21.55 -35.77 3.72
CA LYS A 60 -21.88 -36.06 5.13
C LYS A 60 -22.60 -37.38 5.31
N ALA A 61 -23.61 -37.66 4.48
CA ALA A 61 -24.33 -38.94 4.52
C ALA A 61 -23.42 -40.15 4.25
N LYS A 62 -22.46 -39.99 3.33
CA LYS A 62 -21.47 -41.04 2.98
C LYS A 62 -20.47 -41.31 4.12
N ALA A 63 -20.29 -40.38 5.05
CA ALA A 63 -19.38 -40.47 6.19
C ALA A 63 -20.11 -40.78 7.51
N ARG A 64 -21.02 -41.76 7.50
CA ARG A 64 -21.88 -42.13 8.65
C ARG A 64 -22.58 -40.89 9.26
N ASN A 65 -23.18 -40.06 8.41
CA ASN A 65 -23.81 -38.79 8.79
C ASN A 65 -22.87 -37.78 9.48
N GLY A 66 -21.61 -37.73 9.04
CA GLY A 66 -20.58 -36.83 9.57
C GLY A 66 -19.92 -37.30 10.85
N ARG A 67 -20.09 -38.58 11.23
CA ARG A 67 -19.35 -39.18 12.35
C ARG A 67 -17.91 -39.48 11.97
N ASP A 68 -17.63 -39.70 10.69
CA ASP A 68 -16.28 -40.00 10.21
C ASP A 68 -15.57 -38.79 9.63
N TYR A 69 -14.25 -38.87 9.65
CA TYR A 69 -13.42 -37.89 8.99
C TYR A 69 -13.54 -38.02 7.47
N ARG A 70 -13.59 -36.86 6.80
CA ARG A 70 -13.59 -36.75 5.34
C ARG A 70 -12.36 -35.98 4.91
N LEU A 71 -11.69 -36.44 3.88
CA LEU A 71 -10.53 -35.75 3.31
C LEU A 71 -10.97 -34.90 2.12
N LEU A 72 -10.72 -33.60 2.20
CA LEU A 72 -10.86 -32.66 1.10
C LEU A 72 -9.45 -32.33 0.58
N ILE A 73 -9.18 -32.64 -0.69
CA ILE A 73 -7.90 -32.32 -1.34
C ILE A 73 -8.12 -31.15 -2.29
N THR A 74 -7.36 -30.07 -2.14
CA THR A 74 -7.48 -28.85 -2.94
C THR A 74 -6.15 -28.47 -3.58
N ASP A 75 -6.20 -27.69 -4.65
CA ASP A 75 -5.01 -27.01 -5.14
C ASP A 75 -4.56 -25.92 -4.15
N GLY A 76 -3.29 -25.51 -4.26
CA GLY A 76 -2.70 -24.45 -3.45
C GLY A 76 -3.21 -23.05 -3.79
N HIS A 77 -4.32 -22.90 -4.53
CA HIS A 77 -4.81 -21.59 -4.90
C HIS A 77 -5.35 -20.86 -3.66
N SER A 78 -4.55 -19.92 -3.17
CA SER A 78 -4.69 -19.22 -1.89
C SER A 78 -6.00 -18.45 -1.66
N SER A 79 -6.89 -18.38 -2.65
CA SER A 79 -8.23 -17.74 -2.55
C SER A 79 -9.27 -18.59 -1.83
N HIS A 80 -9.05 -19.91 -1.67
CA HIS A 80 -10.08 -20.82 -1.15
C HIS A 80 -9.91 -21.20 0.32
N VAL A 81 -8.69 -21.14 0.84
CA VAL A 81 -8.36 -21.65 2.19
C VAL A 81 -8.08 -20.47 3.12
N ASN A 82 -9.14 -20.01 3.80
CA ASN A 82 -9.06 -19.02 4.87
C ASN A 82 -9.36 -19.66 6.23
N MET A 83 -9.25 -18.88 7.31
CA MET A 83 -9.50 -19.42 8.64
C MET A 83 -10.95 -19.88 8.84
N ASP A 84 -11.92 -19.13 8.33
CA ASP A 84 -13.34 -19.45 8.50
C ASP A 84 -13.73 -20.75 7.77
N PHE A 85 -13.10 -21.01 6.63
CA PHE A 85 -13.20 -22.25 5.86
C PHE A 85 -12.63 -23.42 6.66
N LEU A 86 -11.43 -23.26 7.23
CA LEU A 86 -10.80 -24.30 8.04
C LEU A 86 -11.52 -24.55 9.36
N GLU A 87 -12.08 -23.51 9.98
CA GLU A 87 -12.91 -23.64 11.18
C GLU A 87 -14.17 -24.46 10.90
N TRP A 88 -14.84 -24.20 9.77
CA TRP A 88 -15.97 -25.00 9.34
C TRP A 88 -15.56 -26.46 9.13
N CYS A 89 -14.45 -26.69 8.42
CA CYS A 89 -13.91 -28.03 8.18
C CYS A 89 -13.63 -28.78 9.49
N ASP A 90 -12.93 -28.14 10.43
CA ASP A 90 -12.60 -28.73 11.74
C ASP A 90 -13.87 -29.11 12.53
N GLN A 91 -14.86 -28.22 12.58
CA GLN A 91 -16.15 -28.47 13.25
C GLN A 91 -16.93 -29.64 12.64
N HIS A 92 -16.77 -29.89 11.33
CA HIS A 92 -17.48 -30.92 10.58
C HIS A 92 -16.64 -32.16 10.30
N ARG A 93 -15.49 -32.33 10.98
CA ARG A 93 -14.56 -33.46 10.80
C ARG A 93 -14.08 -33.60 9.35
N ILE A 94 -13.82 -32.49 8.68
CA ILE A 94 -13.23 -32.44 7.35
C ILE A 94 -11.75 -32.06 7.51
N ILE A 95 -10.87 -32.93 7.02
CA ILE A 95 -9.42 -32.67 6.94
C ILE A 95 -9.16 -32.06 5.58
N VAL A 96 -8.44 -30.94 5.53
CA VAL A 96 -8.07 -30.29 4.27
C VAL A 96 -6.61 -30.60 3.95
N ALA A 97 -6.35 -31.19 2.80
CA ALA A 97 -5.02 -31.37 2.24
C ALA A 97 -4.84 -30.47 1.03
N VAL A 98 -3.72 -29.78 0.96
CA VAL A 98 -3.39 -28.82 -0.09
C VAL A 98 -2.17 -29.34 -0.85
N PHE A 99 -2.30 -29.44 -2.17
CA PHE A 99 -1.20 -29.89 -3.02
C PHE A 99 0.00 -28.93 -2.96
N PRO A 100 1.23 -29.45 -3.13
CA PRO A 100 2.40 -28.63 -3.37
C PRO A 100 2.18 -27.65 -4.55
N PRO A 101 2.76 -26.45 -4.52
CA PRO A 101 2.76 -25.56 -5.68
C PRO A 101 3.26 -26.26 -6.94
N HIS A 102 2.65 -25.93 -8.10
CA HIS A 102 3.02 -26.47 -9.42
C HIS A 102 3.01 -28.00 -9.53
N SER A 103 2.15 -28.67 -8.75
CA SER A 103 2.00 -30.14 -8.79
C SER A 103 0.63 -30.62 -9.29
N THR A 104 -0.31 -29.69 -9.52
CA THR A 104 -1.67 -29.95 -9.98
C THR A 104 -1.73 -30.87 -11.20
N HIS A 105 -0.92 -30.62 -12.23
CA HIS A 105 -0.90 -31.41 -13.46
C HIS A 105 -0.42 -32.86 -13.28
N ARG A 106 0.01 -33.26 -12.08
CA ARG A 106 0.43 -34.62 -11.74
C ARG A 106 -0.42 -35.26 -10.65
N LEU A 107 -0.80 -34.47 -9.64
CA LEU A 107 -1.44 -34.97 -8.43
C LEU A 107 -2.96 -34.77 -8.42
N GLN A 108 -3.50 -33.86 -9.23
CA GLN A 108 -4.92 -33.52 -9.18
C GLN A 108 -5.72 -34.37 -10.17
N PRO A 109 -6.62 -35.27 -9.70
CA PRO A 109 -7.35 -36.18 -10.58
C PRO A 109 -8.21 -35.45 -11.63
N LEU A 110 -8.73 -34.28 -11.25
CA LEU A 110 -9.55 -33.44 -12.14
C LEU A 110 -8.76 -32.98 -13.36
N ASP A 111 -7.56 -32.44 -13.16
CA ASP A 111 -6.70 -31.96 -14.25
C ASP A 111 -6.08 -33.10 -15.06
N VAL A 112 -5.69 -34.18 -14.41
CA VAL A 112 -5.04 -35.32 -15.07
C VAL A 112 -5.99 -36.11 -15.97
N SER A 113 -7.27 -36.25 -15.58
CA SER A 113 -8.16 -37.22 -16.24
C SER A 113 -9.58 -36.77 -16.53
N LEU A 114 -10.10 -35.69 -15.94
CA LEU A 114 -11.52 -35.33 -16.10
C LEU A 114 -11.73 -34.08 -16.96
N PHE A 115 -10.89 -33.05 -16.83
CA PHE A 115 -11.05 -31.80 -17.58
C PHE A 115 -10.75 -31.93 -19.07
N SER A 116 -9.81 -32.80 -19.46
CA SER A 116 -9.56 -33.05 -20.88
C SER A 116 -10.78 -33.71 -21.57
N PRO A 117 -11.34 -34.83 -21.05
CA PRO A 117 -12.59 -35.38 -21.59
C PRO A 117 -13.77 -34.42 -21.54
N LEU A 118 -13.92 -33.63 -20.47
CA LEU A 118 -14.97 -32.61 -20.37
C LEU A 118 -14.84 -31.58 -21.49
N SER A 119 -13.63 -31.05 -21.72
CA SER A 119 -13.36 -30.10 -22.79
C SER A 119 -13.68 -30.68 -24.18
N THR A 120 -13.28 -31.94 -24.43
CA THR A 120 -13.60 -32.64 -25.68
C THR A 120 -15.11 -32.85 -25.84
N ALA A 121 -15.81 -33.30 -24.80
CA ALA A 121 -17.24 -33.52 -24.82
C ALA A 121 -18.00 -32.20 -25.05
N TYR A 122 -17.59 -31.12 -24.37
CA TYR A 122 -18.18 -29.80 -24.54
C TYR A 122 -17.93 -29.23 -25.93
N THR A 123 -16.72 -29.41 -26.47
CA THR A 123 -16.41 -29.04 -27.87
C THR A 123 -17.31 -29.78 -28.86
N LYS A 124 -17.57 -31.07 -28.62
CA LYS A 124 -18.51 -31.84 -29.44
C LYS A 124 -19.94 -31.29 -29.36
N GLN A 125 -20.41 -30.93 -28.16
CA GLN A 125 -21.71 -30.28 -27.96
C GLN A 125 -21.80 -28.96 -28.72
N LEU A 126 -20.75 -28.13 -28.68
CA LEU A 126 -20.67 -26.87 -29.43
C LEU A 126 -20.73 -27.09 -30.95
N ILE A 127 -19.99 -28.07 -31.49
CA ILE A 127 -20.00 -28.39 -32.93
C ILE A 127 -21.41 -28.85 -33.36
N GLN A 128 -22.03 -29.74 -32.58
CA GLN A 128 -23.40 -30.22 -32.85
C GLN A 128 -24.42 -29.09 -32.80
N TRP A 129 -24.31 -28.20 -31.80
CA TRP A 129 -25.19 -27.05 -31.67
C TRP A 129 -25.02 -26.10 -32.86
N THR A 130 -23.78 -25.78 -33.24
CA THR A 130 -23.47 -24.91 -34.39
C THR A 130 -23.99 -25.50 -35.70
N ALA A 131 -23.86 -26.81 -35.89
CA ALA A 131 -24.41 -27.50 -37.04
C ALA A 131 -25.94 -27.44 -37.06
N LYS A 132 -26.60 -27.63 -35.90
CA LYS A 132 -28.06 -27.57 -35.75
C LYS A 132 -28.61 -26.16 -36.01
N THR A 133 -27.91 -25.12 -35.56
CA THR A 133 -28.31 -23.72 -35.75
C THR A 133 -27.77 -23.10 -37.04
N GLN A 134 -27.00 -23.87 -37.83
CA GLN A 134 -26.28 -23.40 -39.01
C GLN A 134 -25.35 -22.20 -38.73
N GLY A 135 -24.95 -22.00 -37.47
CA GLY A 135 -24.18 -20.83 -37.03
C GLY A 135 -24.95 -19.50 -37.10
N LEU A 136 -26.27 -19.53 -37.28
CA LEU A 136 -27.10 -18.31 -37.39
C LEU A 136 -27.46 -17.70 -36.03
N ILE A 137 -27.32 -18.47 -34.96
CA ILE A 137 -27.61 -18.04 -33.59
C ILE A 137 -26.27 -17.92 -32.86
N ASN A 138 -26.09 -16.82 -32.12
CA ASN A 138 -24.93 -16.64 -31.26
C ASN A 138 -25.11 -17.40 -29.94
N LEU A 139 -24.06 -18.07 -29.48
CA LEU A 139 -24.08 -18.76 -28.20
C LEU A 139 -24.14 -17.74 -27.05
N SER A 140 -25.10 -17.91 -26.14
CA SER A 140 -25.24 -17.07 -24.95
C SER A 140 -25.12 -17.90 -23.66
N LYS A 141 -25.25 -17.23 -22.51
CA LYS A 141 -25.30 -17.91 -21.20
C LYS A 141 -26.52 -18.82 -21.04
N ARG A 142 -27.57 -18.64 -21.86
CA ARG A 142 -28.79 -19.45 -21.80
C ARG A 142 -28.55 -20.89 -22.26
N GLU A 143 -27.81 -21.04 -23.36
CA GLU A 143 -27.51 -22.35 -23.94
C GLU A 143 -26.37 -23.06 -23.23
N PHE A 144 -25.58 -22.32 -22.43
CA PHE A 144 -24.41 -22.86 -21.74
C PHE A 144 -24.76 -24.07 -20.86
N TRP A 145 -25.80 -23.97 -20.02
CA TRP A 145 -26.14 -25.01 -19.06
C TRP A 145 -26.38 -26.36 -19.74
N THR A 146 -27.18 -26.38 -20.80
CA THR A 146 -27.56 -27.61 -21.51
C THR A 146 -26.39 -28.26 -22.21
N LEU A 147 -25.54 -27.46 -22.86
CA LEU A 147 -24.33 -27.97 -23.50
C LEU A 147 -23.32 -28.46 -22.45
N PHE A 148 -23.19 -27.74 -21.34
CA PHE A 148 -22.30 -28.09 -20.23
C PHE A 148 -22.76 -29.37 -19.52
N TRP A 149 -24.03 -29.49 -19.17
CA TRP A 149 -24.57 -30.64 -18.43
C TRP A 149 -24.40 -31.93 -19.22
N ASN A 150 -24.74 -31.93 -20.52
CA ASN A 150 -24.55 -33.08 -21.40
C ASN A 150 -23.07 -33.48 -21.51
N ALA A 151 -22.16 -32.50 -21.54
CA ALA A 151 -20.72 -32.76 -21.53
C ALA A 151 -20.22 -33.27 -20.17
N PHE A 152 -20.78 -32.75 -19.08
CA PHE A 152 -20.45 -33.13 -17.70
C PHE A 152 -20.84 -34.57 -17.42
N GLU A 153 -22.08 -34.98 -17.73
CA GLU A 153 -22.52 -36.37 -17.56
C GLU A 153 -21.70 -37.35 -18.40
N ALA A 154 -21.34 -36.98 -19.63
CA ALA A 154 -20.53 -37.82 -20.51
C ALA A 154 -19.08 -37.97 -20.02
N SER A 155 -18.52 -36.97 -19.35
CA SER A 155 -17.11 -36.96 -18.93
C SER A 155 -16.89 -37.43 -17.49
N PHE A 156 -17.79 -37.12 -16.56
CA PHE A 156 -17.71 -37.51 -15.14
C PHE A 156 -18.30 -38.92 -14.90
N SER A 157 -17.95 -39.88 -15.75
CA SER A 157 -18.36 -41.28 -15.58
C SER A 157 -17.60 -41.95 -14.42
N PRO A 158 -18.16 -42.99 -13.78
CA PRO A 158 -17.49 -43.72 -12.71
C PRO A 158 -16.10 -44.26 -13.11
N GLU A 159 -15.94 -44.66 -14.37
CA GLU A 159 -14.70 -45.20 -14.95
C GLU A 159 -13.64 -44.11 -15.10
N ASN A 160 -14.01 -42.95 -15.64
CA ASN A 160 -13.10 -41.81 -15.78
C ASN A 160 -12.65 -41.28 -14.42
N ILE A 161 -13.57 -41.24 -13.45
CA ILE A 161 -13.25 -40.85 -12.08
C ILE A 161 -12.24 -41.84 -11.48
N ALA A 162 -12.51 -43.15 -11.58
CA ALA A 162 -11.60 -44.18 -11.05
C ALA A 162 -10.20 -44.11 -11.68
N SER A 163 -10.14 -43.98 -13.01
CA SER A 163 -8.88 -43.81 -13.76
C SER A 163 -8.10 -42.57 -13.32
N GLY A 164 -8.77 -41.45 -13.04
CA GLY A 164 -8.13 -40.24 -12.54
C GLY A 164 -7.49 -40.42 -11.16
N TRP A 165 -8.14 -41.16 -10.28
CA TRP A 165 -7.59 -41.49 -8.95
C TRP A 165 -6.41 -42.47 -9.01
N GLU A 166 -6.47 -43.44 -9.93
CA GLU A 166 -5.39 -44.41 -10.14
C GLU A 166 -4.15 -43.74 -10.75
N ARG A 167 -4.30 -42.91 -11.78
CA ARG A 167 -3.20 -42.19 -12.44
C ARG A 167 -2.48 -41.18 -11.56
N THR A 168 -3.14 -40.68 -10.53
CA THR A 168 -2.55 -39.77 -9.55
C THR A 168 -1.91 -40.51 -8.38
N GLY A 169 -2.07 -41.84 -8.31
CA GLY A 169 -1.55 -42.67 -7.22
C GLY A 169 -2.21 -42.36 -5.87
N LEU A 170 -3.38 -41.71 -5.86
CA LEU A 170 -4.08 -41.33 -4.64
C LEU A 170 -5.06 -42.40 -4.18
N LEU A 171 -5.69 -43.12 -5.12
CA LEU A 171 -6.58 -44.25 -4.81
C LEU A 171 -6.57 -45.28 -5.95
N PRO A 172 -6.00 -46.49 -5.74
CA PRO A 172 -5.25 -46.91 -4.55
C PRO A 172 -3.99 -46.04 -4.34
N PHE A 173 -3.52 -45.97 -3.09
CA PHE A 173 -2.35 -45.15 -2.78
C PHE A 173 -1.07 -45.83 -3.31
N ASP A 174 -0.47 -45.23 -4.34
CA ASP A 174 0.76 -45.68 -4.98
C ASP A 174 1.62 -44.48 -5.43
N PRO A 175 2.62 -44.06 -4.63
CA PRO A 175 3.49 -42.92 -4.94
C PRO A 175 4.34 -43.11 -6.21
N GLU A 176 4.65 -44.35 -6.60
CA GLU A 176 5.60 -44.63 -7.68
C GLU A 176 5.07 -44.17 -9.05
N VAL A 177 3.75 -44.15 -9.22
CA VAL A 177 3.07 -43.65 -10.42
C VAL A 177 3.48 -42.21 -10.74
N VAL A 178 3.69 -41.39 -9.72
CA VAL A 178 4.07 -39.97 -9.87
C VAL A 178 5.59 -39.79 -9.80
N LEU A 179 6.27 -40.48 -8.88
CA LEU A 179 7.72 -40.34 -8.69
C LEU A 179 8.53 -40.72 -9.92
N SER A 180 8.14 -41.81 -10.60
CA SER A 180 8.79 -42.28 -11.83
C SER A 180 8.81 -41.23 -12.95
N GLN A 181 7.73 -40.44 -13.08
CA GLN A 181 7.61 -39.39 -14.10
C GLN A 181 8.55 -38.20 -13.84
N ILE A 182 8.84 -37.91 -12.57
CA ILE A 182 9.72 -36.80 -12.17
C ILE A 182 11.17 -37.16 -12.49
N THR A 183 11.60 -38.37 -12.12
CA THR A 183 12.99 -38.83 -12.33
C THR A 183 13.39 -38.88 -13.80
N ALA A 184 12.45 -39.20 -14.70
CA ALA A 184 12.71 -39.26 -16.14
C ALA A 184 13.03 -37.89 -16.76
N LYS A 185 12.40 -36.80 -16.28
CA LYS A 185 12.49 -35.47 -16.90
C LYS A 185 13.78 -34.71 -16.58
N THR A 186 14.41 -34.97 -15.44
CA THR A 186 15.65 -34.29 -15.00
C THR A 186 16.90 -34.58 -15.83
N ARG A 187 16.82 -35.46 -16.84
CA ARG A 187 17.99 -35.89 -17.62
C ARG A 187 18.24 -35.09 -18.91
N ASP A 188 17.33 -34.21 -19.33
CA ASP A 188 17.36 -33.57 -20.66
C ASP A 188 17.78 -32.08 -20.70
N ASP A 189 17.89 -31.37 -19.56
CA ASP A 189 17.97 -29.89 -19.54
C ASP A 189 19.38 -29.28 -19.31
N SER A 190 20.48 -29.92 -19.73
CA SER A 190 21.84 -29.33 -19.59
C SER A 190 22.61 -29.18 -20.91
N ASP A 191 22.37 -28.09 -21.64
CA ASP A 191 23.34 -27.35 -22.48
C ASP A 191 22.57 -26.20 -23.15
N THR A 192 23.02 -24.94 -23.25
CA THR A 192 24.21 -24.53 -24.00
C THR A 192 24.48 -23.05 -23.70
N GLY A 193 25.73 -22.70 -23.38
CA GLY A 193 26.22 -21.32 -23.37
C GLY A 193 26.86 -20.94 -24.70
N GLY A 194 26.85 -19.65 -25.04
CA GLY A 194 27.54 -19.12 -26.21
C GLY A 194 27.67 -17.60 -26.17
N ASP A 195 28.85 -17.12 -25.75
CA ASP A 195 29.33 -15.74 -25.89
C ASP A 195 29.69 -15.43 -27.36
N SER A 196 29.58 -14.16 -27.77
CA SER A 196 30.34 -13.62 -28.92
C SER A 196 30.73 -12.16 -28.69
N ALA A 197 31.97 -11.84 -29.09
CA ALA A 197 32.75 -10.66 -28.74
C ALA A 197 32.75 -9.58 -29.82
N GLU A 198 32.84 -8.30 -29.40
CA GLU A 198 33.65 -7.28 -30.09
C GLU A 198 33.90 -6.05 -29.18
N SER A 199 35.12 -5.88 -28.68
CA SER A 199 35.66 -4.58 -28.23
C SER A 199 37.17 -4.69 -27.97
N LEU A 200 37.91 -3.61 -28.23
CA LEU A 200 39.37 -3.54 -28.11
C LEU A 200 39.90 -3.65 -26.66
N ALA A 201 39.00 -3.59 -25.67
CA ALA A 201 39.26 -3.99 -24.30
C ALA A 201 39.22 -5.53 -24.18
N LEU A 202 40.07 -6.12 -23.36
CA LEU A 202 39.86 -7.49 -22.90
C LEU A 202 38.48 -7.53 -22.21
N GLN A 203 37.51 -8.25 -22.77
CA GLN A 203 36.14 -8.27 -22.25
C GLN A 203 36.04 -8.95 -20.87
N ARG A 204 37.03 -9.76 -20.48
CA ARG A 204 37.20 -10.37 -19.15
C ARG A 204 38.70 -10.56 -18.85
N PRO A 205 39.43 -9.49 -18.50
CA PRO A 205 40.86 -9.58 -18.29
C PRO A 205 41.14 -10.38 -17.02
N THR A 206 41.91 -11.47 -17.14
CA THR A 206 42.39 -12.14 -15.93
C THR A 206 43.52 -11.34 -15.30
N ALA A 207 43.75 -11.55 -14.01
CA ALA A 207 44.85 -10.88 -13.31
C ALA A 207 46.24 -11.20 -13.90
N ARG A 208 46.38 -12.31 -14.66
CA ARG A 208 47.60 -12.63 -15.43
C ARG A 208 47.74 -11.78 -16.68
N ASP A 209 46.63 -11.51 -17.38
CA ASP A 209 46.63 -10.70 -18.60
C ASP A 209 46.98 -9.25 -18.29
N LEU A 210 46.40 -8.68 -17.23
CA LEU A 210 46.72 -7.32 -16.77
C LEU A 210 48.21 -7.18 -16.41
N ARG A 211 48.77 -8.15 -15.68
CA ARG A 211 50.20 -8.16 -15.33
C ARG A 211 51.11 -8.17 -16.55
N ARG A 212 50.85 -9.07 -17.51
CA ARG A 212 51.62 -9.11 -18.78
C ARG A 212 51.53 -7.81 -19.57
N LEU A 213 50.38 -7.14 -19.51
CA LEU A 213 50.14 -5.88 -20.22
C LEU A 213 50.85 -4.70 -19.54
N VAL A 214 50.92 -4.70 -18.21
CA VAL A 214 51.75 -3.79 -17.40
C VAL A 214 53.23 -4.00 -17.72
N ASP A 215 53.70 -5.26 -17.66
CA ASP A 215 55.12 -5.60 -17.87
C ASP A 215 55.59 -5.15 -19.27
N LYS A 216 54.77 -5.37 -20.31
CA LYS A 216 55.04 -4.91 -21.69
C LYS A 216 54.96 -3.39 -21.87
N ALA A 217 54.17 -2.69 -21.07
CA ALA A 217 54.08 -1.23 -21.12
C ALA A 217 55.26 -0.56 -20.39
N VAL A 218 55.86 -1.24 -19.40
CA VAL A 218 57.00 -0.76 -18.61
C VAL A 218 58.35 -1.11 -19.27
N ASP A 219 58.40 -2.13 -20.13
CA ASP A 219 59.60 -2.48 -20.88
C ASP A 219 59.84 -1.52 -22.07
N HIS A 220 60.74 -0.55 -21.87
CA HIS A 220 61.10 0.49 -22.84
C HIS A 220 61.92 -0.04 -24.03
N SER A 221 62.34 -1.30 -23.99
CA SER A 221 63.08 -1.95 -25.09
C SER A 221 62.16 -2.50 -26.20
N SER A 222 60.84 -2.52 -25.98
CA SER A 222 59.86 -3.09 -26.92
C SER A 222 59.27 -2.04 -27.88
N SER A 223 59.24 -2.33 -29.18
CA SER A 223 58.64 -1.46 -30.22
C SER A 223 57.13 -1.26 -30.09
N ASP A 224 56.47 -2.03 -29.21
CA ASP A 224 55.01 -2.07 -29.03
C ASP A 224 54.56 -1.54 -27.65
N ALA A 225 55.47 -0.93 -26.86
CA ALA A 225 55.19 -0.35 -25.55
C ALA A 225 54.06 0.69 -25.59
N GLY A 226 54.05 1.55 -26.63
CA GLY A 226 53.01 2.57 -26.83
C GLY A 226 51.63 2.00 -27.21
N ARG A 227 51.56 0.81 -27.81
CA ARG A 227 50.29 0.11 -28.10
C ARG A 227 49.79 -0.61 -26.85
N SER A 228 50.68 -1.24 -26.10
CA SER A 228 50.38 -1.91 -24.83
C SER A 228 49.89 -0.91 -23.77
N SER A 229 50.54 0.25 -23.64
CA SER A 229 50.09 1.33 -22.73
C SER A 229 48.68 1.85 -23.07
N ARG A 230 48.36 2.06 -24.35
CA ARG A 230 47.00 2.43 -24.79
C ARG A 230 45.96 1.35 -24.49
N LYS A 231 46.31 0.08 -24.71
CA LYS A 231 45.44 -1.05 -24.39
C LYS A 231 45.24 -1.23 -22.88
N LEU A 232 46.26 -0.96 -22.07
CA LEU A 232 46.17 -0.93 -20.60
C LEU A 232 45.24 0.17 -20.13
N LYS A 233 45.41 1.38 -20.65
CA LYS A 233 44.57 2.52 -20.31
C LYS A 233 43.10 2.25 -20.64
N SER A 234 42.81 1.77 -21.85
CA SER A 234 41.44 1.44 -22.28
C SER A 234 40.82 0.29 -21.47
N THR A 235 41.60 -0.74 -21.10
CA THR A 235 41.10 -1.84 -20.23
C THR A 235 40.86 -1.38 -18.81
N LEU A 236 41.69 -0.48 -18.27
CA LEU A 236 41.50 0.11 -16.94
C LEU A 236 40.25 1.00 -16.91
N GLU A 237 40.06 1.86 -17.91
CA GLU A 237 38.88 2.72 -18.05
C GLU A 237 37.59 1.87 -18.17
N SER A 238 37.64 0.78 -18.94
CA SER A 238 36.51 -0.17 -19.08
C SER A 238 36.20 -0.91 -17.77
N LEU A 239 37.22 -1.37 -17.04
CA LEU A 239 37.02 -2.03 -15.74
C LEU A 239 36.48 -1.06 -14.69
N GLN A 240 36.93 0.20 -14.72
CA GLN A 240 36.46 1.21 -13.79
C GLN A 240 34.97 1.50 -13.99
N SER A 241 34.53 1.68 -15.25
CA SER A 241 33.12 1.91 -15.56
C SER A 241 32.25 0.68 -15.23
N GLU A 242 32.74 -0.53 -15.51
CA GLU A 242 32.04 -1.77 -15.16
C GLU A 242 31.89 -1.93 -13.64
N VAL A 243 32.94 -1.66 -12.86
CA VAL A 243 32.87 -1.71 -11.38
C VAL A 243 31.90 -0.67 -10.84
N GLU A 244 31.84 0.52 -11.42
CA GLU A 244 30.91 1.57 -11.00
C GLU A 244 29.45 1.20 -11.31
N LEU A 245 29.18 0.68 -12.50
CA LEU A 245 27.87 0.17 -12.90
C LEU A 245 27.43 -0.99 -12.01
N LEU A 246 28.30 -1.97 -11.76
CA LEU A 246 28.00 -3.11 -10.90
C LEU A 246 27.73 -2.69 -9.44
N ARG A 247 28.44 -1.66 -8.94
CA ARG A 247 28.17 -1.09 -7.61
C ARG A 247 26.80 -0.43 -7.55
N TYR A 248 26.46 0.35 -8.58
CA TYR A 248 25.17 1.01 -8.68
C TYR A 248 24.02 0.00 -8.79
N GLU A 249 24.17 -1.04 -9.62
CA GLU A 249 23.19 -2.12 -9.75
C GLU A 249 23.04 -2.89 -8.44
N ASN A 250 24.15 -3.27 -7.78
CA ASN A 250 24.08 -3.92 -6.47
C ASN A 250 23.39 -3.07 -5.41
N GLN A 251 23.62 -1.75 -5.42
CA GLN A 251 22.93 -0.83 -4.52
C GLN A 251 21.42 -0.79 -4.83
N GLY A 252 21.05 -0.60 -6.09
CA GLY A 252 19.65 -0.59 -6.52
C GLY A 252 18.92 -1.90 -6.22
N LEU A 253 19.56 -3.04 -6.44
CA LEU A 253 19.03 -4.36 -6.08
C LEU A 253 18.84 -4.50 -4.57
N ARG A 254 19.80 -4.05 -3.76
CA ARG A 254 19.69 -4.06 -2.29
C ARG A 254 18.54 -3.18 -1.80
N GLU A 255 18.42 -1.97 -2.33
CA GLU A 255 17.32 -1.05 -2.00
C GLU A 255 15.96 -1.62 -2.44
N THR A 256 15.89 -2.20 -3.63
CA THR A 256 14.69 -2.89 -4.14
C THR A 256 14.29 -4.05 -3.24
N ILE A 257 15.24 -4.88 -2.80
CA ILE A 257 15.00 -5.96 -1.84
C ILE A 257 14.49 -5.40 -0.50
N ILE A 258 15.02 -4.29 -0.02
CA ILE A 258 14.56 -3.65 1.22
C ILE A 258 13.14 -3.13 1.06
N HIS A 259 12.84 -2.40 -0.02
CA HIS A 259 11.49 -1.90 -0.33
C HIS A 259 10.48 -3.03 -0.49
N GLU A 260 10.86 -4.11 -1.18
CA GLU A 260 10.03 -5.29 -1.35
C GLU A 260 9.82 -6.03 -0.01
N LYS A 261 10.85 -6.13 0.84
CA LYS A 261 10.72 -6.65 2.21
C LYS A 261 9.79 -5.78 3.06
N GLN A 262 9.89 -4.46 3.00
CA GLN A 262 9.01 -3.53 3.70
C GLN A 262 7.56 -3.62 3.18
N ARG A 263 7.37 -3.77 1.86
CA ARG A 263 6.06 -3.99 1.24
C ARG A 263 5.44 -5.30 1.71
N ARG A 264 6.23 -6.39 1.77
CA ARG A 264 5.80 -7.68 2.32
C ARG A 264 5.49 -7.61 3.83
N GLN A 265 6.22 -6.82 4.60
CA GLN A 265 5.95 -6.62 6.03
C GLN A 265 4.65 -5.84 6.29
N ARG A 266 4.32 -4.85 5.44
CA ARG A 266 3.09 -4.06 5.56
C ARG A 266 1.80 -4.85 5.27
N GLY A 267 1.91 -6.11 4.86
CA GLY A 267 0.78 -6.95 4.51
C GLY A 267 1.01 -8.43 4.76
N LYS A 268 1.56 -8.82 5.93
CA LYS A 268 1.45 -10.21 6.39
C LYS A 268 -0.02 -10.54 6.62
N ALA A 269 -0.70 -10.94 5.56
CA ALA A 269 -2.06 -11.43 5.61
C ALA A 269 -2.09 -12.77 6.35
N LEU A 270 -3.24 -13.12 6.92
CA LEU A 270 -3.45 -14.36 7.67
C LEU A 270 -2.98 -15.63 6.91
N LYS A 271 -3.02 -15.58 5.57
CA LYS A 271 -2.46 -16.58 4.65
C LYS A 271 -0.99 -16.92 4.92
N ASP A 272 -0.16 -15.95 5.32
CA ASP A 272 1.27 -16.15 5.56
C ASP A 272 1.58 -16.98 6.80
N TYR A 273 0.59 -17.17 7.68
CA TYR A 273 0.68 -17.94 8.92
C TYR A 273 -0.06 -19.27 8.86
N LEU A 274 -1.09 -19.36 8.02
CA LEU A 274 -1.82 -20.59 7.73
C LEU A 274 -0.95 -21.58 6.95
N PHE A 275 -0.18 -21.07 5.99
CA PHE A 275 0.72 -21.88 5.21
C PHE A 275 2.12 -21.91 5.85
N ASP A 276 2.61 -23.08 6.26
CA ASP A 276 3.96 -23.23 6.81
C ASP A 276 5.00 -22.82 5.75
N ARG A 277 5.78 -21.77 6.05
CA ARG A 277 6.84 -21.26 5.15
C ARG A 277 8.19 -21.96 5.31
N ILE A 278 8.30 -22.95 6.19
CA ILE A 278 9.56 -23.71 6.36
C ILE A 278 9.93 -24.34 5.02
N ASP A 279 8.94 -24.92 4.34
CA ASP A 279 9.06 -25.41 2.97
C ASP A 279 7.86 -24.91 2.15
N PRO A 280 7.97 -23.78 1.42
CA PRO A 280 6.88 -23.25 0.60
C PRO A 280 6.44 -24.23 -0.50
N ASN A 281 7.28 -25.22 -0.83
CA ASN A 281 7.01 -26.25 -1.81
C ASN A 281 6.44 -27.54 -1.19
N SER A 282 6.13 -27.56 0.11
CA SER A 282 5.57 -28.73 0.78
C SER A 282 4.05 -28.81 0.65
N ALA A 283 3.53 -30.04 0.60
CA ALA A 283 2.11 -30.29 0.76
C ALA A 283 1.67 -29.90 2.18
N GLN A 284 0.47 -29.37 2.33
CA GLN A 284 -0.04 -28.94 3.64
C GLN A 284 -1.29 -29.69 4.05
N ILE A 285 -1.30 -30.22 5.27
CA ILE A 285 -2.46 -30.91 5.83
C ILE A 285 -2.95 -30.15 7.05
N PHE A 286 -4.19 -29.69 7.00
CA PHE A 286 -4.89 -29.03 8.08
C PHE A 286 -5.68 -30.05 8.91
N SER A 287 -4.96 -30.68 9.84
CA SER A 287 -5.57 -31.51 10.89
C SER A 287 -6.19 -30.63 11.99
N PRO A 288 -7.06 -31.17 12.86
CA PRO A 288 -7.63 -30.42 13.99
C PRO A 288 -6.58 -29.73 14.87
N ALA A 289 -5.44 -30.40 15.09
CA ALA A 289 -4.31 -29.82 15.82
C ALA A 289 -3.70 -28.61 15.08
N LYS A 290 -3.50 -28.71 13.76
CA LYS A 290 -2.97 -27.61 12.94
C LYS A 290 -3.93 -26.43 12.89
N VAL A 291 -5.23 -26.69 12.77
CA VAL A 291 -6.27 -25.64 12.82
C VAL A 291 -6.30 -24.97 14.20
N ALA A 292 -6.20 -25.72 15.30
CA ALA A 292 -6.10 -25.15 16.64
C ALA A 292 -4.87 -24.26 16.82
N GLN A 293 -3.71 -24.68 16.30
CA GLN A 293 -2.50 -23.84 16.28
C GLN A 293 -2.70 -22.56 15.44
N ALA A 294 -3.37 -22.66 14.29
CA ALA A 294 -3.71 -21.50 13.48
C ALA A 294 -4.65 -20.52 14.21
N ARG A 295 -5.59 -21.01 15.03
CA ARG A 295 -6.44 -20.17 15.90
C ARG A 295 -5.62 -19.37 16.91
N LEU A 296 -4.70 -20.04 17.61
CA LEU A 296 -3.83 -19.40 18.60
C LEU A 296 -2.97 -18.30 17.94
N LYS A 297 -2.33 -18.61 16.81
CA LYS A 297 -1.54 -17.64 16.05
C LYS A 297 -2.36 -16.45 15.56
N LYS A 298 -3.60 -16.68 15.09
CA LYS A 298 -4.53 -15.60 14.68
C LYS A 298 -4.84 -14.68 15.87
N ALA A 299 -5.16 -15.25 17.03
CA ALA A 299 -5.46 -14.49 18.24
C ALA A 299 -4.27 -13.66 18.72
N GLU A 300 -3.06 -14.24 18.73
CA GLU A 300 -1.81 -13.53 19.07
C GLU A 300 -1.56 -12.35 18.13
N MET A 301 -1.72 -12.55 16.82
CA MET A 301 -1.55 -11.50 15.81
C MET A 301 -2.57 -10.37 15.96
N GLU A 302 -3.84 -10.71 16.21
CA GLU A 302 -4.88 -9.71 16.46
C GLU A 302 -4.62 -8.93 17.75
N ALA A 303 -4.10 -9.60 18.79
CA ALA A 303 -3.68 -8.95 20.03
C ALA A 303 -2.50 -7.99 19.79
N GLN A 304 -1.46 -8.43 19.08
CA GLN A 304 -0.30 -7.58 18.71
C GLN A 304 -0.73 -6.38 17.88
N LYS A 305 -1.62 -6.57 16.89
CA LYS A 305 -2.13 -5.49 16.05
C LYS A 305 -2.95 -4.48 16.86
N LYS A 306 -3.76 -4.95 17.82
CA LYS A 306 -4.50 -4.09 18.76
C LYS A 306 -3.54 -3.32 19.65
N GLU A 307 -2.51 -3.97 20.18
CA GLU A 307 -1.49 -3.32 21.00
C GLU A 307 -0.72 -2.25 20.22
N GLU A 308 -0.28 -2.56 18.99
CA GLU A 308 0.40 -1.59 18.13
C GLU A 308 -0.51 -0.39 17.79
N ALA A 309 -1.79 -0.64 17.56
CA ALA A 309 -2.77 0.43 17.32
C ALA A 309 -2.93 1.33 18.56
N LEU A 310 -3.05 0.74 19.76
CA LEU A 310 -3.11 1.47 21.01
C LEU A 310 -1.82 2.26 21.28
N GLN A 311 -0.65 1.68 21.00
CA GLN A 311 0.63 2.37 21.12
C GLN A 311 0.73 3.57 20.18
N LYS A 312 0.29 3.43 18.92
CA LYS A 312 0.25 4.54 17.94
C LYS A 312 -0.71 5.64 18.37
N GLU A 313 -1.87 5.28 18.91
CA GLU A 313 -2.84 6.22 19.44
C GLU A 313 -2.29 6.97 20.66
N ALA A 314 -1.69 6.26 21.62
CA ALA A 314 -1.05 6.86 22.79
C ALA A 314 0.09 7.81 22.39
N GLN A 315 0.93 7.44 21.42
CA GLN A 315 1.96 8.33 20.89
C GLN A 315 1.38 9.58 20.23
N ARG A 316 0.26 9.46 19.50
CA ARG A 316 -0.43 10.60 18.89
C ARG A 316 -0.97 11.54 19.96
N ILE A 317 -1.61 11.01 21.00
CA ILE A 317 -2.11 11.80 22.14
C ILE A 317 -0.94 12.51 22.84
N GLN A 318 0.16 11.80 23.11
CA GLN A 318 1.34 12.39 23.76
C GLN A 318 1.96 13.53 22.93
N ARG A 319 2.03 13.38 21.60
CA ARG A 319 2.50 14.45 20.69
C ARG A 319 1.58 15.67 20.73
N GLN A 320 0.27 15.45 20.77
CA GLN A 320 -0.71 16.54 20.88
C GLN A 320 -0.59 17.28 22.22
N GLN A 321 -0.44 16.55 23.33
CA GLN A 321 -0.21 17.13 24.65
C GLN A 321 1.07 17.97 24.69
N LYS A 322 2.21 17.44 24.22
CA LYS A 322 3.48 18.19 24.13
C LYS A 322 3.35 19.44 23.27
N ALA A 323 2.65 19.36 22.14
CA ALA A 323 2.42 20.52 21.28
C ALA A 323 1.53 21.58 21.96
N ALA A 324 0.50 21.16 22.72
CA ALA A 324 -0.37 22.05 23.49
C ALA A 324 0.40 22.72 24.64
N GLU A 325 1.22 21.98 25.39
CA GLU A 325 2.09 22.49 26.45
C GLU A 325 3.08 23.53 25.89
N GLN A 326 3.74 23.24 24.77
CA GLN A 326 4.65 24.20 24.12
C GLN A 326 3.92 25.48 23.69
N LYS A 327 2.71 25.36 23.13
CA LYS A 327 1.87 26.52 22.78
C LYS A 327 1.48 27.33 24.02
N ALA A 328 1.11 26.68 25.13
CA ALA A 328 0.76 27.34 26.38
C ALA A 328 1.96 28.11 26.96
N VAL A 329 3.14 27.48 27.01
CA VAL A 329 4.39 28.14 27.45
C VAL A 329 4.74 29.33 26.55
N ALA A 330 4.58 29.20 25.24
CA ALA A 330 4.83 30.30 24.30
C ALA A 330 3.85 31.47 24.50
N LEU A 331 2.57 31.18 24.74
CA LEU A 331 1.55 32.18 25.05
C LEU A 331 1.87 32.93 26.34
N GLU A 332 2.29 32.21 27.38
CA GLU A 332 2.65 32.80 28.67
C GLU A 332 3.88 33.70 28.57
N LYS A 333 4.94 33.26 27.86
CA LYS A 333 6.10 34.11 27.56
C LYS A 333 5.71 35.37 26.77
N ARG A 334 4.75 35.27 25.86
CA ARG A 334 4.24 36.43 25.10
C ARG A 334 3.50 37.40 26.02
N ARG A 335 2.67 36.91 26.96
CA ARG A 335 1.99 37.71 27.97
C ARG A 335 2.98 38.45 28.87
N GLN A 336 4.00 37.77 29.36
CA GLN A 336 5.06 38.37 30.19
C GLN A 336 5.80 39.50 29.45
N ARG A 337 6.15 39.30 28.17
CA ARG A 337 6.79 40.35 27.35
C ARG A 337 5.91 41.57 27.16
N VAL A 338 4.60 41.37 26.93
CA VAL A 338 3.64 42.49 26.79
C VAL A 338 3.56 43.27 28.09
N ALA A 339 3.42 42.59 29.23
CA ALA A 339 3.38 43.24 30.55
C ALA A 339 4.69 43.98 30.88
N GLU A 340 5.85 43.42 30.54
CA GLU A 340 7.14 44.09 30.74
C GLU A 340 7.28 45.34 29.86
N MET A 341 6.80 45.29 28.61
CA MET A 341 6.78 46.45 27.72
C MET A 341 5.86 47.55 28.25
N GLU A 342 4.70 47.18 28.79
CA GLU A 342 3.71 48.10 29.36
C GLU A 342 4.24 48.80 30.62
N THR A 343 4.86 48.04 31.54
CA THR A 343 5.53 48.62 32.72
C THR A 343 6.70 49.54 32.35
N LYS A 344 7.50 49.20 31.31
CA LYS A 344 8.54 50.09 30.78
C LYS A 344 7.94 51.38 30.21
N ARG A 345 6.80 51.29 29.52
CA ARG A 345 6.07 52.44 28.98
C ARG A 345 5.59 53.36 30.11
N GLN A 346 4.92 52.80 31.12
CA GLN A 346 4.46 53.53 32.30
C GLN A 346 5.62 54.22 33.04
N LYS A 347 6.76 53.54 33.24
CA LYS A 347 7.96 54.15 33.84
C LYS A 347 8.53 55.30 33.00
N LYS A 348 8.54 55.18 31.67
CA LYS A 348 9.00 56.26 30.78
C LYS A 348 8.06 57.47 30.84
N GLU A 349 6.75 57.24 30.84
CA GLU A 349 5.74 58.29 31.00
C GLU A 349 5.88 59.00 32.36
N ALA A 350 5.98 58.25 33.45
CA ALA A 350 6.19 58.80 34.79
C ALA A 350 7.48 59.66 34.86
N ARG A 351 8.59 59.18 34.27
CA ARG A 351 9.85 59.93 34.22
C ARG A 351 9.75 61.18 33.36
N LYS A 352 8.95 61.16 32.30
CA LYS A 352 8.68 62.34 31.46
C LYS A 352 7.86 63.37 32.22
N GLN A 353 6.79 62.95 32.89
CA GLN A 353 5.97 63.80 33.75
C GLN A 353 6.81 64.41 34.89
N GLU A 354 7.68 63.63 35.53
CA GLU A 354 8.59 64.15 36.56
C GLU A 354 9.56 65.20 36.01
N ARG A 355 10.12 64.99 34.81
CA ARG A 355 10.99 65.96 34.15
C ARG A 355 10.25 67.24 33.78
N GLU A 356 9.01 67.13 33.31
CA GLU A 356 8.16 68.27 33.00
C GLU A 356 7.79 69.06 34.27
N ALA A 357 7.42 68.36 35.36
CA ALA A 357 7.19 68.99 36.66
C ALA A 357 8.44 69.72 37.18
N ARG A 358 9.63 69.10 37.10
CA ARG A 358 10.89 69.76 37.47
C ARG A 358 11.20 70.97 36.61
N ARG A 359 10.89 70.94 35.30
CA ARG A 359 11.05 72.09 34.40
C ARG A 359 10.10 73.21 34.77
N GLN A 360 8.84 72.90 35.10
CA GLN A 360 7.86 73.89 35.56
C GLN A 360 8.34 74.57 36.84
N VAL A 361 8.75 73.79 37.84
CA VAL A 361 9.33 74.32 39.09
C VAL A 361 10.55 75.22 38.82
N ARG A 362 11.43 74.81 37.90
CA ARG A 362 12.60 75.63 37.52
C ARG A 362 12.20 76.94 36.83
N GLN A 363 11.24 76.89 35.93
CA GLN A 363 10.71 78.08 35.25
C GLN A 363 10.00 79.02 36.24
N GLU A 364 9.29 78.48 37.24
CA GLU A 364 8.69 79.27 38.31
C GLU A 364 9.75 79.92 39.18
N LEU A 365 10.81 79.21 39.55
CA LEU A 365 11.99 79.78 40.24
C LEU A 365 12.70 80.85 39.42
N GLU A 366 12.88 80.64 38.11
CA GLU A 366 13.49 81.62 37.21
C GLU A 366 12.59 82.85 37.02
N ARG A 367 11.27 82.68 36.87
CA ARG A 367 10.31 83.80 36.87
C ARG A 367 10.35 84.57 38.18
N HIS A 368 10.32 83.88 39.32
CA HIS A 368 10.42 84.52 40.62
C HIS A 368 11.76 85.27 40.78
N SER A 369 12.87 84.72 40.28
CA SER A 369 14.17 85.41 40.28
C SER A 369 14.19 86.62 39.34
N GLN A 370 13.52 86.54 38.19
CA GLN A 370 13.38 87.65 37.24
C GLN A 370 12.44 88.72 37.75
N GLU A 371 11.35 88.36 38.42
CA GLU A 371 10.44 89.29 39.11
C GLU A 371 11.19 90.03 40.22
N MET A 372 11.94 89.33 41.06
CA MET A 372 12.82 89.96 42.06
C MET A 372 13.89 90.87 41.42
N ALA A 373 14.45 90.49 40.27
CA ALA A 373 15.43 91.31 39.56
C ALA A 373 14.79 92.50 38.83
N CYS A 374 13.56 92.36 38.34
CA CYS A 374 12.81 93.42 37.70
C CYS A 374 12.31 94.42 38.75
N GLU A 375 11.91 93.98 39.95
CA GLU A 375 11.66 94.86 41.11
C GLU A 375 12.92 95.66 41.47
N MET A 376 14.09 95.00 41.54
CA MET A 376 15.38 95.68 41.77
C MET A 376 15.76 96.66 40.64
N GLN A 377 15.46 96.34 39.38
CA GLN A 377 15.72 97.24 38.23
C GLN A 377 14.68 98.36 38.15
N HIS A 378 13.44 98.13 38.59
CA HIS A 378 12.41 99.16 38.67
C HIS A 378 12.70 100.14 39.81
N GLU A 379 13.35 99.69 40.89
CA GLU A 379 13.96 100.58 41.89
C GLU A 379 15.14 101.39 41.34
N GLN A 380 15.96 100.82 40.44
CA GLN A 380 17.08 101.52 39.79
C GLN A 380 16.67 102.46 38.64
N GLN A 381 15.64 102.11 37.86
CA GLN A 381 15.13 102.90 36.73
C GLN A 381 14.08 103.93 37.16
N ALA A 382 13.43 103.78 38.33
CA ALA A 382 12.65 104.87 38.93
C ALA A 382 13.52 106.08 39.36
N ALA A 383 14.84 105.93 39.41
CA ALA A 383 15.79 107.01 39.70
C ALA A 383 16.27 107.76 38.44
N SER A 384 16.05 107.26 37.22
CA SER A 384 16.49 107.91 35.99
C SER A 384 15.37 107.96 34.95
N GLU A 385 14.83 109.16 34.78
CA GLU A 385 13.97 109.60 33.68
C GLU A 385 12.50 109.15 33.73
N GLY A 386 11.71 110.03 34.33
CA GLY A 386 10.27 109.99 34.27
C GLY A 386 9.69 110.45 32.94
N ARG A 387 8.41 110.09 32.80
CA ARG A 387 7.35 110.84 32.12
C ARG A 387 7.11 110.55 30.64
N ALA A 388 6.32 109.49 30.43
CA ALA A 388 5.02 109.49 29.73
C ALA A 388 4.92 110.13 28.32
N LYS A 389 4.47 109.33 27.34
CA LYS A 389 3.11 109.41 26.74
C LYS A 389 2.92 108.45 25.55
N SER A 390 1.82 107.69 25.64
CA SER A 390 0.98 107.06 24.60
C SER A 390 0.38 108.12 23.62
N PRO A 391 -0.53 107.84 22.65
CA PRO A 391 -1.06 106.57 22.07
C PRO A 391 -1.34 106.60 20.51
N GLY A 392 -1.95 105.53 19.96
CA GLY A 392 -2.73 105.49 18.69
C GLY A 392 -2.39 104.25 17.82
N VAL A 393 -3.19 103.18 17.59
CA VAL A 393 -4.62 102.98 17.22
C VAL A 393 -4.93 103.70 15.90
N ARG A 394 -5.30 103.13 14.73
CA ARG A 394 -5.86 101.86 14.19
C ARG A 394 -5.48 101.81 12.67
N ASP A 395 -5.49 100.70 11.92
CA ASP A 395 -6.67 100.14 11.24
C ASP A 395 -6.36 98.80 10.53
N GLU A 396 -7.45 98.06 10.32
CA GLU A 396 -7.66 96.70 9.82
C GLU A 396 -7.25 96.45 8.34
N ILE A 397 -7.07 95.18 7.96
CA ILE A 397 -7.65 94.58 6.74
C ILE A 397 -7.71 93.03 6.90
N ILE A 398 -8.89 92.50 6.59
CA ILE A 398 -9.37 91.10 6.58
C ILE A 398 -8.76 90.40 5.33
N VAL A 399 -8.64 89.08 5.15
CA VAL A 399 -9.69 88.11 4.75
C VAL A 399 -9.08 86.69 4.53
N VAL A 400 -9.90 85.66 4.79
CA VAL A 400 -10.11 84.39 4.04
C VAL A 400 -9.74 83.07 4.76
N VAL A 401 -10.82 82.33 5.05
CA VAL A 401 -11.03 80.89 5.34
C VAL A 401 -11.16 80.16 3.98
N PRO A 402 -10.79 78.88 3.72
CA PRO A 402 -11.47 77.74 4.36
C PRO A 402 -10.81 76.32 4.43
N ARG A 403 -11.33 75.53 5.41
CA ARG A 403 -11.80 74.09 5.44
C ARG A 403 -10.97 72.98 4.72
N SER A 404 -11.02 71.68 5.03
CA SER A 404 -12.12 70.75 5.40
C SER A 404 -11.53 69.40 5.92
N GLN A 405 -12.14 68.75 6.93
CA GLN A 405 -12.98 67.50 6.90
C GLN A 405 -12.23 66.14 6.84
N GLU A 406 -12.31 65.29 7.89
CA GLU A 406 -13.31 64.24 8.23
C GLU A 406 -12.98 62.86 7.58
N THR A 407 -12.57 61.81 8.32
CA THR A 407 -13.33 60.66 8.91
C THR A 407 -14.04 59.72 7.88
N PRO A 408 -14.59 58.51 8.19
CA PRO A 408 -14.40 57.54 9.31
C PRO A 408 -14.38 56.02 8.90
N ARG A 409 -14.07 55.18 9.92
CA ARG A 409 -14.54 53.82 10.35
C ARG A 409 -15.22 52.82 9.40
N LYS A 410 -14.95 51.51 9.67
CA LYS A 410 -15.84 50.37 10.10
C LYS A 410 -15.28 49.03 9.54
N SER A 411 -15.06 47.92 10.25
CA SER A 411 -15.86 46.99 11.12
C SER A 411 -16.23 45.67 10.42
N GLU A 412 -15.97 44.55 11.11
CA GLU A 412 -16.70 43.24 11.16
C GLU A 412 -16.55 42.11 10.12
N GLY A 413 -16.54 40.87 10.68
CA GLY A 413 -17.09 39.61 10.14
C GLY A 413 -16.17 38.70 9.28
N ASN A 414 -16.27 37.37 9.15
CA ASN A 414 -16.58 36.16 9.94
C ASN A 414 -16.59 34.96 8.93
N ASN A 415 -16.23 33.72 9.34
CA ASN A 415 -16.44 32.39 8.66
C ASN A 415 -15.77 32.16 7.27
N GLY A 416 -15.42 30.96 6.78
CA GLY A 416 -15.52 29.55 7.19
C GLY A 416 -15.30 28.61 5.96
N SER A 417 -14.68 27.43 6.18
CA SER A 417 -14.77 26.12 5.48
C SER A 417 -14.59 25.93 3.95
N GLY A 418 -13.87 24.85 3.56
CA GLY A 418 -14.08 24.14 2.29
C GLY A 418 -12.90 23.28 1.78
N ASP A 419 -12.76 22.05 2.29
CA ASP A 419 -11.98 20.95 1.68
C ASP A 419 -12.79 20.28 0.56
N TYR A 420 -12.15 19.83 -0.53
CA TYR A 420 -12.50 18.57 -1.23
C TYR A 420 -11.31 17.97 -1.98
N ASN A 421 -11.18 16.65 -1.81
CA ASN A 421 -10.16 15.76 -2.33
C ASN A 421 -10.68 14.99 -3.57
N THR A 422 -9.81 14.83 -4.57
CA THR A 422 -9.51 13.63 -5.38
C THR A 422 -10.58 12.57 -5.74
N CYS A 423 -10.60 12.19 -7.02
CA CYS A 423 -10.86 10.82 -7.48
C CYS A 423 -10.28 10.58 -8.88
N GLU A 424 -9.12 9.92 -8.96
CA GLU A 424 -8.61 9.29 -10.19
C GLU A 424 -8.95 7.80 -10.16
N LYS A 425 -9.52 7.30 -11.28
CA LYS A 425 -9.79 5.87 -11.51
C LYS A 425 -8.78 5.37 -12.55
N THR A 426 -8.05 4.31 -12.22
CA THR A 426 -7.17 3.59 -13.16
C THR A 426 -7.58 2.11 -13.18
N VAL A 427 -7.79 1.59 -14.39
CA VAL A 427 -8.28 0.24 -14.71
C VAL A 427 -7.09 -0.59 -15.22
N PHE A 428 -6.90 -1.81 -14.69
CA PHE A 428 -6.16 -2.90 -15.34
C PHE A 428 -6.80 -4.24 -14.96
N GLY A 429 -7.17 -5.03 -15.97
CA GLY A 429 -7.86 -6.32 -15.84
C GLY A 429 -6.97 -7.50 -16.22
N LEU A 430 -7.34 -8.67 -15.70
CA LEU A 430 -6.96 -10.00 -16.16
C LEU A 430 -8.24 -10.77 -16.51
#